data_AF-A0A7R9HPZ9-F1
#
_entry.id   AF-A0A7R9HPZ9-F1
#
_cell.length_a   1.000
_cell.length_b   1.000
_cell.length_c   1.000
_cell.angle_alpha   90.00
_cell.angle_beta   90.00
_cell.angle_gamma   90.00
#
_symmetry.space_group_name_H-M   'P 1'
#
loop_
_entity.id
_entity.type
_entity.pdbx_description
1 polymer ?
#
loop_
_entity_poly.entity_id
_entity_poly.type
_entity_poly.pdbx_seq_one_letter_code
_entity_poly.pdbx_strand_id
1 'polypeptide(L)'
;MLACVTLKRRHMSSHGTRNLGGRAIDHSSSSFAQMCLLRGRGEIIFIRTDATKFKVTDQVYFDITIGDEDVGRIVIGLFGDITPKTVKNFLALTKDGIDGRTYQGTTFHRVIKKFMIQGGDIVGTGSKVGTGSVSIYGKYFEDENFEVKHTAPGFLSMANAGKDTNGCQFFITTVATPWLDGHHTVFGKVVEGQDVIHKIEQTPTDPEDRPSKPVIVKSVGVIPTYDPFFVSDEPYE
;
A
#
# COMPACT_ATOMS: atom_id res chain seq x y z
N MET A 1 -6.46 -17.67 -25.14
CA MET A 1 -7.32 -16.46 -25.21
C MET A 1 -8.40 -16.64 -24.15
N LEU A 2 -8.28 -15.96 -23.01
CA LEU A 2 -9.27 -16.01 -21.94
C LEU A 2 -10.35 -14.97 -22.27
N ALA A 3 -11.59 -15.41 -22.49
CA ALA A 3 -12.73 -14.51 -22.66
C ALA A 3 -13.36 -14.25 -21.29
N CYS A 4 -13.33 -13.00 -20.82
CA CYS A 4 -14.05 -12.56 -19.64
C CYS A 4 -15.52 -12.35 -20.02
N VAL A 5 -16.43 -13.17 -19.50
CA VAL A 5 -17.88 -12.97 -19.67
C VAL A 5 -18.46 -12.51 -18.34
N THR A 6 -18.80 -11.23 -18.25
CA THR A 6 -19.47 -10.66 -17.08
C THR A 6 -20.95 -11.02 -17.11
N LEU A 7 -21.38 -11.96 -16.25
CA LEU A 7 -22.81 -12.25 -16.06
C LEU A 7 -23.42 -11.26 -15.05
N LYS A 8 -24.20 -10.32 -15.56
CA LYS A 8 -25.05 -9.43 -14.74
C LYS A 8 -26.27 -10.23 -14.26
N ARG A 9 -26.39 -10.48 -12.95
CA ARG A 9 -27.53 -11.23 -12.37
C ARG A 9 -28.87 -10.59 -12.76
N ARG A 10 -29.78 -11.36 -13.37
CA ARG A 10 -31.21 -11.02 -13.42
C ARG A 10 -31.84 -11.35 -12.07
N HIS A 11 -32.57 -10.39 -11.51
CA HIS A 11 -33.36 -10.55 -10.29
C HIS A 11 -34.49 -11.55 -10.52
N MET A 12 -34.56 -12.61 -9.71
CA MET A 12 -35.75 -13.45 -9.56
C MET A 12 -36.28 -13.27 -8.15
N SER A 13 -37.52 -12.82 -8.02
CA SER A 13 -38.25 -12.76 -6.75
C SER A 13 -39.06 -14.04 -6.54
N SER A 14 -39.06 -14.59 -5.33
CA SER A 14 -40.14 -15.45 -4.82
C SER A 14 -40.07 -15.46 -3.28
N HIS A 15 -41.00 -14.78 -2.60
CA HIS A 15 -42.15 -15.36 -1.88
C HIS A 15 -41.81 -16.44 -0.82
N GLY A 16 -41.74 -15.97 0.43
CA GLY A 16 -42.15 -16.54 1.73
C GLY A 16 -42.09 -18.04 2.04
N THR A 17 -41.40 -18.38 3.15
CA THR A 17 -41.91 -19.29 4.20
C THR A 17 -41.15 -19.14 5.53
N ARG A 18 -41.95 -18.97 6.60
CA ARG A 18 -41.87 -19.36 8.04
C ARG A 18 -40.54 -19.38 8.81
N ASN A 19 -40.65 -18.78 9.99
CA ASN A 19 -39.69 -18.62 11.08
C ASN A 19 -39.60 -19.91 11.95
N LEU A 20 -38.39 -20.42 12.19
CA LEU A 20 -38.02 -21.28 13.33
C LEU A 20 -36.57 -20.95 13.72
N GLY A 21 -36.34 -20.73 15.01
CA GLY A 21 -35.15 -20.08 15.56
C GLY A 21 -33.80 -20.80 15.31
N GLY A 22 -32.78 -19.99 15.05
CA GLY A 22 -31.37 -20.35 14.98
C GLY A 22 -30.50 -19.09 14.88
N ARG A 23 -29.35 -19.08 15.54
CA ARG A 23 -28.38 -17.96 15.64
C ARG A 23 -28.05 -17.30 14.28
N ALA A 24 -27.89 -15.98 14.34
CA ALA A 24 -27.52 -15.08 13.26
C ALA A 24 -26.19 -15.46 12.58
N ILE A 25 -26.16 -15.31 11.25
CA ILE A 25 -24.97 -14.96 10.48
C ILE A 25 -25.43 -13.89 9.49
N ASP A 26 -25.03 -12.64 9.73
CA ASP A 26 -25.28 -11.55 8.81
C ASP A 26 -24.36 -11.72 7.60
N HIS A 27 -24.95 -11.89 6.42
CA HIS A 27 -24.24 -12.02 5.15
C HIS A 27 -24.45 -10.72 4.36
N SER A 28 -23.76 -9.65 4.76
CA SER A 28 -23.69 -8.43 3.96
C SER A 28 -22.69 -8.61 2.80
N SER A 29 -23.25 -8.86 1.62
CA SER A 29 -22.72 -8.58 0.27
C SER A 29 -21.21 -8.31 0.12
N SER A 30 -20.43 -9.36 -0.17
CA SER A 30 -19.13 -9.24 -0.87
C SER A 30 -19.38 -9.28 -2.39
N SER A 31 -18.79 -8.36 -3.12
CA SER A 31 -18.77 -8.35 -4.58
C SER A 31 -17.70 -9.33 -5.06
N PHE A 32 -18.09 -10.50 -5.55
CA PHE A 32 -17.13 -11.56 -5.93
C PHE A 32 -16.56 -11.32 -7.33
N ALA A 33 -15.24 -11.17 -7.45
CA ALA A 33 -14.54 -11.33 -8.73
C ALA A 33 -14.42 -12.83 -9.07
N GLN A 34 -14.98 -13.26 -10.20
CA GLN A 34 -15.13 -14.67 -10.56
C GLN A 34 -14.23 -15.02 -11.75
N MET A 35 -13.11 -15.69 -11.51
CA MET A 35 -12.22 -16.17 -12.59
C MET A 35 -12.62 -17.60 -13.00
N CYS A 36 -13.05 -17.78 -14.25
CA CYS A 36 -13.41 -19.09 -14.82
C CYS A 36 -12.21 -19.70 -15.54
N LEU A 37 -11.78 -20.89 -15.13
CA LEU A 37 -10.84 -21.72 -15.89
C LEU A 37 -11.60 -22.85 -16.59
N LEU A 38 -11.55 -22.90 -17.93
CA LEU A 38 -12.04 -24.05 -18.70
C LEU A 38 -10.95 -25.12 -18.71
N ARG A 39 -11.15 -26.22 -17.96
CA ARG A 39 -10.46 -27.50 -18.26
C ARG A 39 -11.47 -28.47 -18.87
N GLY A 40 -10.97 -29.33 -19.76
CA GLY A 40 -11.77 -30.18 -20.63
C GLY A 40 -12.87 -30.99 -19.91
N ARG A 41 -13.93 -31.30 -20.69
CA ARG A 41 -15.20 -31.95 -20.29
C ARG A 41 -16.23 -31.10 -19.55
N GLY A 42 -16.25 -29.78 -19.78
CA GLY A 42 -17.44 -28.97 -19.50
C GLY A 42 -17.71 -28.66 -18.02
N GLU A 43 -16.77 -28.96 -17.13
CA GLU A 43 -16.83 -28.50 -15.74
C GLU A 43 -16.24 -27.09 -15.62
N ILE A 44 -17.10 -26.13 -15.26
CA ILE A 44 -16.68 -24.79 -14.85
C ILE A 44 -16.24 -24.89 -13.39
N ILE A 45 -14.93 -24.83 -13.15
CA ILE A 45 -14.40 -24.70 -11.80
C ILE A 45 -14.37 -23.22 -11.45
N PHE A 46 -15.18 -22.82 -10.47
CA PHE A 46 -15.11 -21.51 -9.85
C PHE A 46 -14.00 -21.52 -8.80
N ILE A 47 -12.86 -20.91 -9.12
CA ILE A 47 -11.82 -20.66 -8.12
C ILE A 47 -12.26 -19.41 -7.34
N ARG A 48 -12.69 -19.60 -6.10
CA ARG A 48 -12.84 -18.50 -5.14
C ARG A 48 -11.46 -18.12 -4.64
N THR A 49 -10.97 -16.95 -5.02
CA THR A 49 -9.85 -16.31 -4.31
C THR A 49 -10.48 -15.32 -3.36
N ASP A 50 -10.58 -15.67 -2.07
CA ASP A 50 -11.05 -14.73 -1.07
C ASP A 50 -9.98 -13.64 -0.89
N ALA A 51 -10.38 -12.36 -0.92
CA ALA A 51 -9.49 -11.24 -0.66
C ALA A 51 -8.84 -11.38 0.72
N THR A 52 -7.53 -11.15 0.80
CA THR A 52 -6.86 -11.07 2.10
C THR A 52 -7.17 -9.71 2.71
N LYS A 53 -7.68 -9.69 3.94
CA LYS A 53 -7.98 -8.46 4.68
C LYS A 53 -6.91 -8.16 5.71
N PHE A 54 -6.47 -6.92 5.74
CA PHE A 54 -5.44 -6.40 6.64
C PHE A 54 -6.07 -5.38 7.59
N LYS A 55 -5.87 -5.58 8.90
CA LYS A 55 -6.33 -4.64 9.92
C LYS A 55 -5.43 -3.42 9.94
N VAL A 56 -6.02 -2.24 9.78
CA VAL A 56 -5.35 -0.96 9.94
C VAL A 56 -5.44 -0.54 11.40
N THR A 57 -4.29 -0.34 12.04
CA THR A 57 -4.20 0.10 13.45
C THR A 57 -3.94 1.60 13.58
N ASP A 58 -3.23 2.17 12.61
CA ASP A 58 -2.81 3.56 12.61
C ASP A 58 -2.89 4.11 11.19
N GLN A 59 -2.99 5.44 11.07
CA GLN A 59 -2.99 6.12 9.79
C GLN A 59 -2.02 7.29 9.78
N VAL A 60 -1.38 7.52 8.64
CA VAL A 60 -0.66 8.76 8.36
C VAL A 60 -1.15 9.40 7.06
N TYR A 61 -0.91 10.69 6.90
CA TYR A 61 -1.11 11.38 5.64
C TYR A 61 0.16 12.04 5.14
N PHE A 62 0.28 12.13 3.82
CA PHE A 62 1.25 12.95 3.10
C PHE A 62 0.54 13.90 2.14
N ASP A 63 0.73 15.21 2.30
CA ASP A 63 0.33 16.21 1.31
C ASP A 63 1.46 16.38 0.30
N ILE A 64 1.16 16.22 -0.99
CA ILE A 64 2.18 16.11 -2.04
C ILE A 64 2.14 17.32 -2.96
N THR A 65 3.33 17.80 -3.35
CA THR A 65 3.52 18.69 -4.49
C THR A 65 4.32 18.02 -5.61
N ILE A 66 4.09 18.45 -6.84
CA ILE A 66 4.93 18.12 -8.01
C ILE A 66 5.40 19.44 -8.61
N GLY A 67 6.70 19.75 -8.44
CA GLY A 67 7.19 21.12 -8.61
C GLY A 67 6.50 22.05 -7.62
N ASP A 68 5.88 23.12 -8.14
CA ASP A 68 5.18 24.13 -7.33
C ASP A 68 3.67 23.86 -7.18
N GLU A 69 3.16 22.77 -7.75
CA GLU A 69 1.72 22.45 -7.76
C GLU A 69 1.35 21.47 -6.64
N ASP A 70 0.35 21.81 -5.82
CA ASP A 70 -0.29 20.89 -4.89
C ASP A 70 -1.14 19.85 -5.65
N VAL A 71 -0.83 18.55 -5.51
CA VAL A 71 -1.48 17.48 -6.30
C VAL A 71 -2.44 16.61 -5.50
N GLY A 72 -2.43 16.74 -4.17
CA GLY A 72 -3.39 16.11 -3.27
C GLY A 72 -2.75 15.47 -2.04
N ARG A 73 -3.58 14.74 -1.29
CA ARG A 73 -3.20 14.01 -0.08
C ARG A 73 -3.22 12.52 -0.35
N ILE A 74 -2.21 11.82 0.16
CA ILE A 74 -2.19 10.36 0.29
C ILE A 74 -2.47 10.03 1.75
N VAL A 75 -3.43 9.15 2.02
CA VAL A 75 -3.64 8.57 3.36
C VAL A 75 -3.21 7.11 3.32
N ILE A 76 -2.44 6.69 4.31
CA ILE A 76 -1.87 5.35 4.40
C ILE A 76 -2.30 4.72 5.71
N GLY A 77 -2.91 3.55 5.62
CA GLY A 77 -3.20 2.69 6.77
C GLY A 77 -2.00 1.77 7.06
N LEU A 78 -1.65 1.65 8.34
CA LEU A 78 -0.50 0.89 8.81
C LEU A 78 -0.94 -0.39 9.54
N PHE A 79 -0.15 -1.45 9.38
CA PHE A 79 -0.45 -2.79 9.89
C PHE A 79 0.28 -3.06 11.21
N GLY A 80 0.00 -2.27 12.25
CA GLY A 80 0.73 -2.31 13.52
C GLY A 80 0.62 -3.64 14.28
N ASP A 81 -0.43 -4.43 14.03
CA ASP A 81 -0.58 -5.78 14.60
C ASP A 81 0.33 -6.82 13.91
N ILE A 82 0.73 -6.59 12.65
CA ILE A 82 1.55 -7.52 11.86
C ILE A 82 3.02 -7.12 11.94
N THR A 83 3.33 -5.84 11.81
CA THR A 83 4.70 -5.30 11.80
C THR A 83 4.86 -4.13 12.79
N PRO A 84 4.67 -4.37 14.11
CA PRO A 84 4.68 -3.31 15.12
C PRO A 84 5.97 -2.49 15.16
N LYS A 85 7.14 -3.11 15.00
CA LYS A 85 8.44 -2.42 15.05
C LYS A 85 8.61 -1.49 13.85
N THR A 86 8.23 -1.95 12.67
CA THR A 86 8.31 -1.20 11.41
C THR A 86 7.32 -0.03 11.42
N VAL A 87 6.08 -0.28 11.83
CA VAL A 87 5.04 0.76 11.95
C VAL A 87 5.44 1.83 12.98
N LYS A 88 5.98 1.41 14.14
CA LYS A 88 6.47 2.36 15.15
C LYS A 88 7.59 3.25 14.61
N ASN A 89 8.52 2.71 13.83
CA ASN A 89 9.55 3.51 13.18
C ASN A 89 8.94 4.53 12.22
N PHE A 90 8.05 4.10 11.33
CA PHE A 90 7.43 4.98 10.34
C PHE A 90 6.59 6.10 10.98
N LEU A 91 5.84 5.80 12.05
CA LEU A 91 5.09 6.78 12.82
C LEU A 91 6.02 7.80 13.51
N ALA A 92 7.10 7.34 14.12
CA ALA A 92 8.06 8.22 14.77
C ALA A 92 8.77 9.14 13.77
N LEU A 93 9.17 8.62 12.60
CA LEU A 93 9.77 9.42 11.52
C LEU A 93 8.77 10.40 10.88
N THR A 94 7.48 10.10 10.96
CA THR A 94 6.40 11.01 10.53
C THR A 94 6.20 12.15 11.54
N LYS A 95 6.10 11.83 12.83
CA LYS A 95 5.67 12.77 13.88
C LYS A 95 6.81 13.52 14.55
N ASP A 96 7.83 12.80 14.97
CA ASP A 96 8.88 13.30 15.87
C ASP A 96 10.19 13.55 15.09
N GLY A 97 10.48 12.69 14.11
CA GLY A 97 11.68 12.74 13.29
C GLY A 97 12.96 12.36 14.03
N ILE A 98 14.09 12.53 13.36
CA ILE A 98 15.44 12.34 13.92
C ILE A 98 16.27 13.58 13.62
N ASP A 99 16.83 14.21 14.65
CA ASP A 99 17.56 15.48 14.56
C ASP A 99 16.73 16.59 13.89
N GLY A 100 15.43 16.67 14.20
CA GLY A 100 14.50 17.64 13.61
C GLY A 100 14.11 17.35 12.16
N ARG A 101 14.45 16.18 11.62
CA ARG A 101 14.11 15.77 10.25
C ARG A 101 13.04 14.70 10.28
N THR A 102 11.88 15.01 9.71
CA THR A 102 10.76 14.09 9.51
C THR A 102 10.63 13.76 8.02
N TYR A 103 9.61 13.01 7.64
CA TYR A 103 9.25 12.86 6.23
C TYR A 103 8.80 14.17 5.55
N GLN A 104 8.45 15.21 6.32
CA GLN A 104 8.15 16.52 5.75
C GLN A 104 9.38 17.13 5.07
N GLY A 105 9.21 17.55 3.82
CA GLY A 105 10.27 18.09 2.98
C GLY A 105 11.10 17.03 2.24
N THR A 106 10.88 15.74 2.50
CA THR A 106 11.52 14.67 1.72
C THR A 106 10.91 14.56 0.33
N THR A 107 11.64 13.92 -0.59
CA THR A 107 11.18 13.68 -1.95
C THR A 107 10.89 12.21 -2.23
N PHE A 108 9.95 11.96 -3.13
CA PHE A 108 9.93 10.72 -3.90
C PHE A 108 11.04 10.81 -4.95
N HIS A 109 12.23 10.32 -4.58
CA HIS A 109 13.46 10.51 -5.33
C HIS A 109 13.68 9.46 -6.40
N ARG A 110 12.85 8.41 -6.45
CA ARG A 110 12.90 7.37 -7.48
C ARG A 110 11.48 6.93 -7.83
N VAL A 111 11.11 7.05 -9.09
CA VAL A 111 9.75 6.75 -9.59
C VAL A 111 9.87 5.87 -10.82
N ILE A 112 9.30 4.68 -10.76
CA ILE A 112 9.30 3.74 -11.90
C ILE A 112 7.88 3.39 -12.25
N LYS A 113 7.46 3.81 -13.44
CA LYS A 113 6.12 3.55 -13.97
C LYS A 113 5.84 2.04 -14.07
N LYS A 114 4.64 1.63 -13.65
CA LYS A 114 4.20 0.23 -13.52
C LYS A 114 5.11 -0.59 -12.60
N PHE A 115 5.62 0.05 -11.55
CA PHE A 115 6.37 -0.63 -10.51
C PHE A 115 6.10 -0.01 -9.14
N MET A 116 6.74 1.13 -8.84
CA MET A 116 6.67 1.75 -7.51
C MET A 116 7.11 3.22 -7.53
N ILE A 117 6.75 3.93 -6.47
CA ILE A 117 7.30 5.25 -6.11
C ILE A 117 8.06 5.12 -4.79
N GLN A 118 9.33 5.54 -4.74
CA GLN A 118 10.21 5.40 -3.58
C GLN A 118 10.62 6.77 -3.03
N GLY A 119 10.57 6.90 -1.71
CA GLY A 119 10.84 8.12 -0.96
C GLY A 119 11.37 7.84 0.44
N GLY A 120 11.29 8.85 1.30
CA GLY A 120 11.58 8.70 2.74
C GLY A 120 13.05 8.82 3.15
N ASP A 121 13.95 9.25 2.27
CA ASP A 121 15.32 9.57 2.67
C ASP A 121 15.34 10.89 3.45
N ILE A 122 15.30 10.81 4.78
CA ILE A 122 15.31 11.97 5.68
C ILE A 122 16.73 12.51 5.97
N VAL A 123 17.80 11.84 5.52
CA VAL A 123 19.19 12.25 5.83
C VAL A 123 20.02 12.59 4.60
N GLY A 124 19.68 12.06 3.43
CA GLY A 124 20.32 12.38 2.16
C GLY A 124 19.98 13.79 1.70
N THR A 125 20.98 14.50 1.18
CA THR A 125 20.84 15.87 0.70
C THR A 125 21.48 16.03 -0.67
N GLY A 126 20.91 16.88 -1.53
CA GLY A 126 21.45 17.16 -2.86
C GLY A 126 21.66 15.88 -3.68
N SER A 127 22.86 15.66 -4.19
CA SER A 127 23.19 14.47 -4.98
C SER A 127 23.18 13.15 -4.20
N LYS A 128 23.14 13.20 -2.85
CA LYS A 128 23.12 12.02 -1.97
C LYS A 128 21.72 11.53 -1.62
N VAL A 129 20.66 12.21 -2.07
CA VAL A 129 19.28 11.73 -1.87
C VAL A 129 19.12 10.33 -2.46
N GLY A 130 18.54 9.42 -1.68
CA GLY A 130 18.37 8.00 -1.98
C GLY A 130 19.47 7.09 -1.42
N THR A 131 20.54 7.65 -0.84
CA THR A 131 21.62 6.87 -0.22
C THR A 131 21.55 6.84 1.31
N GLY A 132 20.72 7.69 1.90
CA GLY A 132 20.59 7.84 3.34
C GLY A 132 19.82 6.68 3.98
N SER A 133 20.23 6.33 5.21
CA SER A 133 19.49 5.40 6.05
C SER A 133 19.65 5.75 7.52
N VAL A 134 18.52 5.83 8.20
CA VAL A 134 18.41 5.98 9.65
C VAL A 134 17.03 5.46 10.07
N SER A 135 16.92 4.99 11.29
CA SER A 135 15.67 4.58 11.94
C SER A 135 15.72 5.01 13.39
N ILE A 136 14.60 4.92 14.10
CA ILE A 136 14.59 5.15 15.55
C ILE A 136 15.39 4.09 16.35
N TYR A 137 15.86 3.04 15.67
CA TYR A 137 16.64 1.95 16.25
C TYR A 137 18.14 2.02 15.89
N GLY A 138 18.57 3.07 15.17
CA GLY A 138 19.93 3.22 14.67
C GLY A 138 19.97 3.33 13.15
N LYS A 139 21.14 3.09 12.53
CA LYS A 139 21.29 3.23 11.07
C LYS A 139 20.39 2.27 10.28
N TYR A 140 20.26 1.03 10.76
CA TYR A 140 19.45 -0.02 10.18
C TYR A 140 18.70 -0.80 11.27
N PHE A 141 17.62 -1.48 10.88
CA PHE A 141 16.97 -2.52 11.67
C PHE A 141 16.59 -3.73 10.78
N GLU A 142 16.34 -4.86 11.42
CA GLU A 142 16.07 -6.16 10.81
C GLU A 142 14.76 -6.21 10.01
N ASP A 143 14.65 -7.19 9.11
CA ASP A 143 13.39 -7.53 8.46
C ASP A 143 12.44 -8.15 9.49
N GLU A 144 11.35 -7.47 9.83
CA GLU A 144 10.49 -7.87 10.95
C GLU A 144 9.73 -9.18 10.66
N ASN A 145 9.08 -9.26 9.49
CA ASN A 145 8.54 -10.49 8.91
C ASN A 145 8.17 -10.25 7.43
N PHE A 146 7.72 -11.30 6.75
CA PHE A 146 7.27 -11.26 5.36
C PHE A 146 5.88 -11.86 5.19
N GLU A 147 4.99 -11.68 6.18
CA GLU A 147 3.64 -12.25 6.17
C GLU A 147 2.77 -11.64 5.07
N VAL A 148 2.81 -10.31 4.94
CA VAL A 148 2.08 -9.58 3.89
C VAL A 148 2.88 -9.58 2.60
N LYS A 149 2.18 -9.82 1.48
CA LYS A 149 2.73 -9.93 0.13
C LYS A 149 2.34 -8.71 -0.71
N HIS A 150 3.11 -8.42 -1.75
CA HIS A 150 2.86 -7.28 -2.64
C HIS A 150 1.85 -7.64 -3.74
N THR A 151 0.64 -8.05 -3.34
CA THR A 151 -0.37 -8.65 -4.25
C THR A 151 -1.15 -7.65 -5.09
N ALA A 152 -1.06 -6.35 -4.78
CA ALA A 152 -1.84 -5.30 -5.44
C ALA A 152 -1.09 -3.94 -5.47
N PRO A 153 -1.61 -2.94 -6.21
CA PRO A 153 -1.18 -1.54 -6.05
C PRO A 153 -1.46 -1.00 -4.64
N GLY A 154 -0.70 0.03 -4.26
CA GLY A 154 -0.91 0.82 -3.05
C GLY A 154 -0.28 0.23 -1.79
N PHE A 155 0.38 -0.93 -1.85
CA PHE A 155 1.10 -1.45 -0.67
C PHE A 155 2.31 -0.59 -0.35
N LEU A 156 2.46 -0.25 0.93
CA LEU A 156 3.60 0.46 1.50
C LEU A 156 4.59 -0.57 2.06
N SER A 157 5.86 -0.47 1.67
CA SER A 157 6.89 -1.44 2.00
C SER A 157 8.26 -0.79 2.20
N MET A 158 9.10 -1.40 3.04
CA MET A 158 10.43 -0.86 3.37
C MET A 158 11.39 -0.99 2.19
N ALA A 159 12.05 0.10 1.83
CA ALA A 159 13.23 0.01 0.96
C ALA A 159 14.43 -0.44 1.81
N ASN A 160 15.27 -1.30 1.23
CA ASN A 160 16.48 -1.80 1.88
C ASN A 160 17.60 -2.02 0.83
N ALA A 161 18.82 -2.21 1.30
CA ALA A 161 20.00 -2.53 0.49
C ALA A 161 20.44 -3.99 0.68
N GLY A 162 19.47 -4.88 0.92
CA GLY A 162 19.69 -6.27 1.30
C GLY A 162 19.09 -6.60 2.67
N LYS A 163 19.22 -7.86 3.07
CA LYS A 163 18.66 -8.39 4.31
C LYS A 163 19.05 -7.53 5.53
N ASP A 164 18.08 -7.25 6.39
CA ASP A 164 18.25 -6.55 7.67
C ASP A 164 18.84 -5.13 7.55
N THR A 165 18.51 -4.42 6.46
CA THR A 165 18.96 -3.04 6.23
C THR A 165 17.81 -2.03 6.11
N ASN A 166 16.72 -2.25 6.83
CA ASN A 166 15.59 -1.32 6.86
C ASN A 166 15.99 -0.03 7.57
N GLY A 167 15.53 1.12 7.06
CA GLY A 167 15.88 2.44 7.57
C GLY A 167 14.71 3.40 7.59
N CYS A 168 14.85 4.51 6.87
CA CYS A 168 13.81 5.54 6.73
C CYS A 168 13.10 5.47 5.37
N GLN A 169 13.76 4.91 4.36
CA GLN A 169 13.23 4.84 3.01
C GLN A 169 12.14 3.79 2.88
N PHE A 170 11.14 4.11 2.05
CA PHE A 170 10.00 3.26 1.76
C PHE A 170 9.63 3.38 0.28
N PHE A 171 8.82 2.44 -0.20
CA PHE A 171 8.17 2.56 -1.49
C PHE A 171 6.69 2.21 -1.41
N ILE A 172 5.90 2.77 -2.34
CA ILE A 172 4.50 2.44 -2.55
C ILE A 172 4.37 1.79 -3.92
N THR A 173 3.79 0.59 -3.98
CA THR A 173 3.61 -0.14 -5.24
C THR A 173 2.53 0.52 -6.12
N THR A 174 2.71 0.50 -7.43
CA THR A 174 1.68 0.94 -8.40
C THR A 174 1.04 -0.22 -9.17
N VAL A 175 1.61 -1.41 -9.01
CA VAL A 175 1.14 -2.71 -9.52
C VAL A 175 1.42 -3.79 -8.48
N ALA A 176 0.96 -5.03 -8.69
CA ALA A 176 1.45 -6.16 -7.92
C ALA A 176 2.94 -6.41 -8.21
N THR A 177 3.74 -6.64 -7.17
CA THR A 177 5.20 -6.82 -7.29
C THR A 177 5.69 -8.08 -6.55
N PRO A 178 5.21 -9.29 -6.91
CA PRO A 178 5.49 -10.52 -6.16
C PRO A 178 6.97 -10.92 -6.13
N TRP A 179 7.80 -10.38 -7.03
CA TRP A 179 9.26 -10.60 -7.00
C TRP A 179 9.96 -9.91 -5.83
N LEU A 180 9.26 -9.03 -5.08
CA LEU A 180 9.77 -8.40 -3.85
C LEU A 180 9.38 -9.18 -2.58
N ASP A 181 8.53 -10.20 -2.70
CA ASP A 181 8.04 -10.97 -1.57
C ASP A 181 9.18 -11.76 -0.90
N GLY A 182 9.26 -11.68 0.42
CA GLY A 182 10.35 -12.31 1.19
C GLY A 182 11.65 -11.49 1.22
N HIS A 183 11.66 -10.31 0.60
CA HIS A 183 12.82 -9.42 0.54
C HIS A 183 12.56 -8.03 1.12
N HIS A 184 11.30 -7.58 1.11
CA HIS A 184 10.90 -6.28 1.63
C HIS A 184 9.72 -6.43 2.59
N THR A 185 9.82 -5.81 3.76
CA THR A 185 8.77 -5.83 4.80
C THR A 185 7.62 -4.92 4.37
N VAL A 186 6.46 -5.50 4.07
CA VAL A 186 5.22 -4.75 3.82
C VAL A 186 4.57 -4.39 5.15
N PHE A 187 4.20 -3.13 5.33
CA PHE A 187 3.73 -2.64 6.64
C PHE A 187 2.55 -1.66 6.56
N GLY A 188 1.99 -1.43 5.38
CA GLY A 188 0.78 -0.63 5.22
C GLY A 188 0.21 -0.68 3.80
N LYS A 189 -0.87 0.06 3.58
CA LYS A 189 -1.48 0.25 2.27
C LYS A 189 -2.14 1.63 2.18
N VAL A 190 -2.08 2.24 1.00
CA VAL A 190 -2.83 3.46 0.67
C VAL A 190 -4.33 3.20 0.83
N VAL A 191 -5.00 4.06 1.58
CA VAL A 191 -6.46 4.00 1.82
C VAL A 191 -7.20 5.15 1.16
N GLU A 192 -6.54 6.29 0.94
CA GLU A 192 -7.06 7.40 0.14
C GLU A 192 -5.92 8.03 -0.68
N GLY A 193 -6.25 8.64 -1.82
CA GLY A 193 -5.25 9.33 -2.67
C GLY A 193 -4.54 8.42 -3.67
N GLN A 194 -5.14 7.31 -4.09
CA GLN A 194 -4.58 6.45 -5.14
C GLN A 194 -4.40 7.21 -6.47
N ASP A 195 -5.24 8.20 -6.77
CA ASP A 195 -5.05 9.10 -7.91
C ASP A 195 -3.78 9.95 -7.80
N VAL A 196 -3.41 10.37 -6.58
CA VAL A 196 -2.16 11.09 -6.29
C VAL A 196 -0.95 10.18 -6.55
N ILE A 197 -1.01 8.92 -6.12
CA ILE A 197 0.01 7.91 -6.45
C ILE A 197 0.19 7.79 -7.97
N HIS A 198 -0.90 7.70 -8.72
CA HIS A 198 -0.83 7.64 -10.18
C HIS A 198 -0.30 8.93 -10.82
N LYS A 199 -0.62 10.12 -10.29
CA LYS A 199 -0.03 11.38 -10.76
C LYS A 199 1.49 11.38 -10.56
N ILE A 200 1.98 10.93 -9.41
CA ILE A 200 3.42 10.79 -9.14
C ILE A 200 4.03 9.80 -10.14
N GLU A 201 3.44 8.61 -10.29
CA GLU A 201 3.89 7.56 -11.21
C GLU A 201 4.02 8.02 -12.67
N GLN A 202 3.14 8.92 -13.13
CA GLN A 202 3.18 9.44 -14.50
C GLN A 202 4.13 10.63 -14.70
N THR A 203 4.84 11.08 -13.65
CA THR A 203 5.80 12.18 -13.78
C THR A 203 6.98 11.76 -14.65
N PRO A 204 7.41 12.58 -15.63
CA PRO A 204 8.59 12.26 -16.43
C PRO A 204 9.83 12.13 -15.56
N THR A 205 10.64 11.11 -15.78
CA THR A 205 11.88 10.85 -15.03
C THR A 205 13.13 10.95 -15.90
N ASP A 206 14.27 11.18 -15.26
CA ASP A 206 15.59 11.06 -15.88
C ASP A 206 16.04 9.58 -16.01
N PRO A 207 17.22 9.29 -16.60
CA PRO A 207 17.73 7.92 -16.74
C PRO A 207 18.00 7.19 -15.41
N GLU A 208 18.11 7.91 -14.30
CA GLU A 208 18.29 7.39 -12.94
C GLU A 208 16.95 7.22 -12.20
N ASP A 209 15.83 7.26 -12.93
CA ASP A 209 14.45 7.18 -12.44
C ASP A 209 14.04 8.34 -11.51
N ARG A 210 14.77 9.48 -11.53
CA ARG A 210 14.45 10.63 -10.70
C ARG A 210 13.41 11.51 -11.38
N PRO A 211 12.34 11.94 -10.69
CA PRO A 211 11.37 12.87 -11.26
C PRO A 211 12.01 14.17 -11.76
N SER A 212 11.70 14.55 -13.00
CA SER A 212 12.15 15.80 -13.63
C SER A 212 11.66 17.06 -12.92
N LYS A 213 10.45 17.00 -12.34
CA LYS A 213 9.96 17.96 -11.36
C LYS A 213 10.03 17.31 -9.97
N PRO A 214 10.54 18.01 -8.94
CA PRO A 214 10.58 17.47 -7.59
C PRO A 214 9.20 17.05 -7.10
N VAL A 215 9.07 15.81 -6.65
CA VAL A 215 7.86 15.32 -5.98
C VAL A 215 8.13 15.37 -4.48
N ILE A 216 7.55 16.36 -3.79
CA ILE A 216 7.89 16.68 -2.40
C ILE A 216 6.71 16.32 -1.48
N VAL A 217 7.05 15.75 -0.34
CA VAL A 217 6.13 15.58 0.79
C VAL A 217 6.04 16.92 1.53
N LYS A 218 5.10 17.77 1.16
CA LYS A 218 4.95 19.14 1.69
C LYS A 218 4.55 19.18 3.16
N SER A 219 3.64 18.29 3.57
CA SER A 219 3.21 18.15 4.96
C SER A 219 2.93 16.69 5.28
N VAL A 220 3.16 16.31 6.53
CA VAL A 220 2.88 14.96 7.03
C VAL A 220 2.17 15.04 8.38
N GLY A 221 1.46 13.97 8.73
CA GLY A 221 0.93 13.83 10.08
C GLY A 221 0.29 12.48 10.33
N VAL A 222 -0.04 12.23 11.59
CA VAL A 222 -0.76 11.04 12.04
C VAL A 222 -2.25 11.37 12.13
N ILE A 223 -3.10 10.49 11.62
CA ILE A 223 -4.56 10.62 11.75
C ILE A 223 -5.02 9.77 12.93
N PRO A 224 -5.74 10.35 13.91
CA PRO A 224 -6.33 9.58 15.00
C PRO A 224 -7.21 8.45 14.46
N THR A 225 -6.82 7.21 14.74
CA THR A 225 -7.54 6.00 14.33
C THR A 225 -8.19 5.40 15.57
N TYR A 226 -9.40 5.86 15.90
CA TYR A 226 -10.09 5.45 17.13
C TYR A 226 -10.60 4.01 17.07
N ASP A 227 -11.09 3.59 15.89
CA ASP A 227 -11.56 2.24 15.63
C ASP A 227 -10.78 1.65 14.45
N PRO A 228 -10.16 0.47 14.61
CA PRO A 228 -9.47 -0.18 13.50
C PRO A 228 -10.48 -0.61 12.44
N PHE A 229 -10.10 -0.44 11.18
CA PHE A 229 -10.86 -0.92 10.01
C PHE A 229 -9.97 -1.84 9.17
N PHE A 230 -10.53 -2.42 8.12
CA PHE A 230 -9.82 -3.37 7.28
C PHE A 230 -9.70 -2.83 5.86
N VAL A 231 -8.57 -3.10 5.23
CA VAL A 231 -8.37 -2.95 3.78
C VAL A 231 -8.05 -4.31 3.19
N SER A 232 -8.44 -4.55 1.95
CA SER A 232 -8.14 -5.82 1.27
C SER A 232 -7.06 -5.66 0.21
N ASP A 233 -6.61 -6.75 -0.39
CA ASP A 233 -5.82 -6.75 -1.63
C ASP A 233 -6.67 -6.84 -2.90
N GLU A 234 -8.00 -6.75 -2.80
CA GLU A 234 -8.86 -6.68 -3.99
C GLU A 234 -8.73 -5.31 -4.67
N PRO A 235 -8.40 -5.24 -5.97
CA PRO A 235 -8.18 -3.98 -6.68
C PRO A 235 -9.48 -3.26 -7.05
N TYR A 236 -10.66 -3.81 -6.70
CA TYR A 236 -11.98 -3.30 -7.07
C TYR A 236 -12.89 -3.03 -5.86
N GLU A 237 -12.37 -3.12 -4.63
CA GLU A 237 -13.07 -2.65 -3.42
C GLU A 237 -13.00 -1.13 -3.26
#